data_AF-A0A3D0KU03-F1
#
_entry.id   AF-A0A3D0KU03-F1
#
_cell.length_a   1.000
_cell.length_b   1.000
_cell.length_c   1.000
_cell.angle_alpha   90.00
_cell.angle_beta   90.00
_cell.angle_gamma   90.00
#
_symmetry.space_group_name_H-M   'P 1'
#
loop_
_entity.id
_entity.type
_entity.pdbx_description
1 polymer ?
#
loop_
_entity_poly.entity_id
_entity_poly.type
_entity_poly.pdbx_seq_one_letter_code
_entity_poly.pdbx_strand_id
1 'polypeptide(L)' 'MEKMHVKMTVNGKNVDLLTEPRTLLIHALREELGITGPHVG' A
#
# COMPACT_ATOMS: atom_id res chain seq x y z
N MET A 1 -4.38 15.22 7.24
CA MET A 1 -5.47 14.25 7.06
C MET A 1 -5.18 13.09 8.01
N GLU A 2 -6.21 12.37 8.45
CA GLU A 2 -6.04 11.31 9.45
C GLU A 2 -5.65 10.00 8.75
N LYS A 3 -4.58 9.37 9.22
CA LYS A 3 -4.10 8.10 8.66
C LYS A 3 -4.86 6.91 9.24
N MET A 4 -5.00 5.85 8.45
CA MET A 4 -5.60 4.57 8.82
C MET A 4 -4.53 3.47 8.87
N HIS A 5 -4.67 2.58 9.85
CA HIS A 5 -3.89 1.35 9.94
C HIS A 5 -4.51 0.25 9.09
N VAL A 6 -3.74 -0.32 8.17
CA VAL A 6 -4.20 -1.34 7.22
C VAL A 6 -3.27 -2.55 7.32
N LYS A 7 -3.87 -3.72 7.54
CA LYS A 7 -3.17 -5.02 7.49
C LYS A 7 -3.63 -5.78 6.26
N MET A 8 -2.69 -6.34 5.51
CA MET A 8 -3.00 -7.19 4.36
C MET A 8 -1.87 -8.19 4.08
N THR A 9 -2.13 -9.14 3.19
CA THR A 9 -1.11 -10.06 2.69
C THR A 9 -0.76 -9.68 1.24
N VAL A 10 0.51 -9.41 0.98
CA VAL A 10 1.03 -9.08 -0.35
C VAL A 10 2.08 -10.13 -0.72
N ASN A 11 1.87 -10.86 -1.82
CA ASN A 11 2.76 -11.92 -2.28
C ASN A 11 3.08 -12.96 -1.18
N GLY A 12 2.08 -13.35 -0.40
CA GLY A 12 2.21 -14.31 0.71
C GLY A 12 2.87 -13.75 1.98
N LYS A 13 3.27 -12.48 2.01
CA LYS A 13 3.85 -11.82 3.18
C LYS A 13 2.84 -10.89 3.84
N ASN A 14 2.72 -10.96 5.16
CA ASN A 14 1.90 -10.01 5.91
C ASN A 14 2.60 -8.65 5.95
N VAL A 15 1.85 -7.60 5.66
CA VAL A 15 2.26 -6.20 5.74
C VAL A 15 1.28 -5.43 6.60
N ASP A 16 1.82 -4.44 7.31
CA ASP A 16 1.09 -3.56 8.20
C ASP A 16 1.53 -2.12 7.92
N LEU A 17 0.58 -1.25 7.59
CA LEU A 17 0.87 0.08 7.05
C LEU A 17 -0.07 1.15 7.59
N LEU A 18 0.45 2.36 7.74
CA LEU A 18 -0.29 3.54 8.18
C LEU A 18 -0.38 4.54 7.01
N THR A 19 -1.50 4.53 6.29
CA THR A 19 -1.69 5.30 5.05
C THR A 19 -2.93 6.19 5.09
N GLU A 20 -3.03 7.14 4.17
CA GLU A 20 -4.22 7.98 4.04
C GLU A 20 -5.40 7.14 3.49
N PRO A 21 -6.64 7.32 3.97
CA PRO A 21 -7.80 6.55 3.50
C PRO A 21 -8.05 6.60 1.99
N ARG A 22 -7.59 7.67 1.34
CA ARG A 22 -7.71 7.89 -0.12
C ARG A 22 -6.54 7.37 -0.93
N THR A 23 -5.49 6.82 -0.29
CA THR A 23 -4.35 6.23 -0.99
C THR A 23 -4.84 5.01 -1.77
N LEU A 24 -4.65 5.03 -3.09
CA LEU A 24 -4.95 3.86 -3.91
C LEU A 24 -3.94 2.75 -3.63
N LEU A 25 -4.39 1.50 -3.73
CA LEU A 25 -3.53 0.34 -3.51
C LEU A 25 -2.24 0.41 -4.34
N ILE A 26 -2.31 0.86 -5.60
CA ILE A 26 -1.13 0.95 -6.44
C ILE A 26 -0.08 1.94 -5.92
N HIS A 27 -0.50 3.06 -5.32
CA HIS A 27 0.40 4.01 -4.69
C HIS A 27 0.98 3.44 -3.40
N ALA A 28 0.16 2.80 -2.56
CA ALA A 28 0.66 2.11 -1.36
C ALA A 28 1.71 1.03 -1.72
N LEU A 29 1.46 0.23 -2.75
CA LEU A 29 2.40 -0.81 -3.20
C LEU A 29 3.72 -0.19 -3.70
N ARG A 30 3.67 0.85 -4.53
CA ARG A 30 4.85 1.41 -5.19
C ARG A 30 5.65 2.35 -4.29
N GLU A 31 4.97 3.22 -3.57
CA GLU A 31 5.57 4.35 -2.84
C GLU A 31 5.85 4.00 -1.39
N GLU A 32 4.98 3.23 -0.74
CA GLU A 32 5.17 2.85 0.68
C GLU A 32 5.88 1.50 0.81
N LEU A 33 5.51 0.51 -0.01
CA LEU A 33 6.06 -0.86 0.06
C LEU A 33 7.21 -1.11 -0.94
N GLY A 34 7.51 -0.16 -1.82
CA GLY A 34 8.63 -0.26 -2.78
C GLY A 34 8.44 -1.33 -3.87
N ILE A 35 7.23 -1.82 -4.08
CA ILE A 35 6.89 -2.83 -5.09
C ILE A 35 6.58 -2.11 -6.40
N THR A 36 7.57 -2.02 -7.29
CA THR A 36 7.53 -1.15 -8.48
C THR A 36 7.03 -1.82 -9.77
N GLY A 37 6.76 -3.13 -9.74
CA GLY A 37 6.23 -3.88 -10.89
C GLY A 37 4.78 -3.55 -11.31
N PRO A 38 3.85 -3.23 -10.38
CA PRO A 38 2.52 -2.73 -10.75
C PRO A 38 2.61 -1.37 -11.45
N HIS A 39 1.88 -1.22 -12.56
CA HIS A 39 1.84 0.01 -13.36
C HIS A 39 0.43 0.58 -13.48
N VAL A 40 0.34 1.91 -13.66
CA VAL A 40 -0.88 2.64 -14.03
C VAL A 40 -0.66 3.16 -15.44
N GLY A 41 -1.60 2.88 -16.35
CA GLY A 41 -1.61 3.34 -17.73
C GLY A 41 -2.90 4.06 -18.06
#